data_AF-A0A1H7BR71-F1
#
_entry.id   AF-A0A1H7BR71-F1
#
_cell.length_a   1.000
_cell.length_b   1.000
_cell.length_c   1.000
_cell.angle_alpha   90.00
_cell.angle_beta   90.00
_cell.angle_gamma   90.00
#
_symmetry.space_group_name_H-M   'P 1'
#
loop_
_entity.id
_entity.type
_entity.pdbx_description
1 polymer ?
#
loop_
_entity_poly.entity_id
_entity_poly.type
_entity_poly.pdbx_seq_one_letter_code
_entity_poly.pdbx_strand_id
1 'polypeptide(L)'
;MTLTPTALLLLSVQRHHLTDRPDERQLSREWLQRVEEARAARHLVVLVQWDGEAGSDSETFSKGWTLYPDFRAEAGELLVRATQPDAFAGSDLDAALHSRAVRELRLLGLDGEELQVTAQTARRLGYAVQILQEAGA
;
A
#
# COMPACT_ATOMS: atom_id res chain seq x y z
N MET A 1 -10.76 18.20 9.81
CA MET A 1 -10.25 17.07 9.01
C MET A 1 -10.30 17.47 7.55
N THR A 2 -9.23 17.27 6.79
CA THR A 2 -9.20 17.47 5.34
C THR A 2 -9.95 16.32 4.67
N LEU A 3 -10.94 16.64 3.83
CA LEU A 3 -11.68 15.66 3.04
C LEU A 3 -10.83 15.28 1.83
N THR A 4 -10.49 14.00 1.68
CA THR A 4 -9.70 13.50 0.55
C THR A 4 -10.49 12.40 -0.16
N PRO A 5 -11.13 12.70 -1.30
CA PRO A 5 -12.01 11.74 -1.96
C PRO A 5 -11.25 10.54 -2.55
N THR A 6 -9.94 10.67 -2.75
CA THR A 6 -9.08 9.66 -3.35
C THR A 6 -7.94 9.30 -2.39
N ALA A 7 -7.61 8.01 -2.32
CA ALA A 7 -6.42 7.51 -1.63
C ALA A 7 -5.54 6.67 -2.55
N LEU A 8 -4.22 6.72 -2.34
CA LEU A 8 -3.22 5.82 -2.91
C LEU A 8 -2.83 4.81 -1.83
N LEU A 9 -3.09 3.52 -2.06
CA LEU A 9 -2.71 2.42 -1.19
C LEU A 9 -1.50 1.70 -1.78
N LEU A 10 -0.41 1.67 -1.02
CA LEU A 10 0.81 0.95 -1.35
C LEU A 10 0.82 -0.40 -0.64
N LEU A 11 0.74 -1.48 -1.42
CA LEU A 11 0.59 -2.85 -0.90
C LEU A 11 1.87 -3.67 -0.94
N SER A 12 2.95 -3.19 -1.56
CA SER A 12 4.16 -4.02 -1.72
C SER A 12 5.46 -3.23 -1.51
N VAL A 13 5.44 -2.24 -0.61
CA VAL A 13 6.57 -1.34 -0.34
C VAL A 13 7.51 -1.81 0.79
N GLN A 14 7.37 -3.04 1.26
CA GLN A 14 8.31 -3.64 2.20
C GLN A 14 9.57 -4.13 1.50
N ARG A 15 10.68 -4.19 2.24
CA ARG A 15 11.98 -4.54 1.68
C ARG A 15 12.01 -5.91 1.02
N HIS A 16 11.36 -6.92 1.60
CA HIS A 16 11.33 -8.26 1.04
C HIS A 16 10.65 -8.34 -0.34
N HIS A 17 9.77 -7.38 -0.67
CA HIS A 17 9.16 -7.31 -2.00
C HIS A 17 10.06 -6.66 -3.05
N LEU A 18 11.00 -5.79 -2.65
CA LEU A 18 11.76 -4.95 -3.58
C LEU A 18 13.26 -5.29 -3.65
N THR A 19 13.84 -5.70 -2.54
CA THR A 19 15.29 -5.96 -2.42
C THR A 19 15.70 -7.12 -3.31
N ASP A 20 16.85 -7.00 -3.98
CA ASP A 20 17.45 -8.03 -4.85
C ASP A 20 16.65 -8.33 -6.14
N ARG A 21 15.65 -7.50 -6.45
CA ARG A 21 14.96 -7.57 -7.74
C ARG A 21 15.81 -6.96 -8.87
N PRO A 22 15.74 -7.52 -10.09
CA PRO A 22 16.45 -6.95 -11.24
C PRO A 22 15.97 -5.53 -11.60
N ASP A 23 14.69 -5.22 -11.34
CA ASP A 23 14.03 -3.95 -11.60
C ASP A 23 13.93 -3.03 -10.35
N GLU A 24 14.54 -3.40 -9.21
CA GLU A 24 14.43 -2.72 -7.90
C GLU A 24 14.53 -1.18 -8.00
N ARG A 25 15.56 -0.68 -8.68
CA ARG A 25 15.82 0.76 -8.81
C ARG A 25 14.84 1.48 -9.72
N GLN A 26 14.33 0.80 -10.75
CA GLN A 26 13.37 1.39 -11.66
C GLN A 26 12.00 1.46 -10.98
N LEU A 27 11.56 0.34 -10.43
CA LEU A 27 10.26 0.20 -9.77
C LEU A 27 10.14 1.15 -8.57
N SER A 28 11.17 1.23 -7.72
CA SER A 28 11.19 2.17 -6.58
C SER A 28 11.04 3.63 -7.02
N ARG A 29 11.70 4.05 -8.11
CA ARG A 29 11.56 5.42 -8.64
C ARG A 29 10.17 5.69 -9.19
N GLU A 30 9.61 4.76 -9.95
CA GLU A 30 8.27 4.90 -10.53
C GLU A 30 7.22 5.00 -9.42
N TRP A 31 7.32 4.15 -8.40
CA TRP A 31 6.40 4.18 -7.27
C TRP A 31 6.56 5.43 -6.41
N LEU A 32 7.79 5.88 -6.18
CA LEU A 32 8.04 7.14 -5.49
C LEU A 32 7.41 8.31 -6.27
N GLN A 33 7.52 8.31 -7.60
CA GLN A 33 6.86 9.32 -8.43
C GLN A 33 5.34 9.30 -8.25
N ARG A 34 4.69 8.13 -8.22
CA ARG A 34 3.24 8.01 -7.97
C ARG A 34 2.86 8.53 -6.58
N VAL A 35 3.70 8.29 -5.57
CA VAL A 35 3.50 8.82 -4.20
C VAL A 35 3.57 10.34 -4.20
N GLU A 36 4.58 10.93 -4.82
CA GLU A 36 4.73 12.39 -4.91
C GLU A 36 3.59 13.03 -5.71
N GLU A 37 3.13 12.39 -6.79
CA GLU A 37 1.94 12.81 -7.54
C GLU A 37 0.67 12.78 -6.67
N ALA A 38 0.48 11.73 -5.87
CA ALA A 38 -0.64 11.63 -4.94
C ALA A 38 -0.59 12.72 -3.85
N ARG A 39 0.60 12.97 -3.29
CA ARG A 39 0.83 14.03 -2.29
C ARG A 39 0.53 15.42 -2.86
N ALA A 40 1.04 15.72 -4.06
CA ALA A 40 0.79 16.98 -4.74
C ALA A 40 -0.71 17.19 -5.04
N ALA A 41 -1.43 16.12 -5.36
CA ALA A 41 -2.89 16.12 -5.55
C ALA A 41 -3.69 16.11 -4.23
N ARG A 42 -3.02 16.09 -3.08
CA ARG A 42 -3.60 15.98 -1.73
C ARG A 42 -4.48 14.72 -1.57
N HIS A 43 -4.12 13.65 -2.26
CA HIS A 43 -4.70 12.33 -2.00
C HIS A 43 -4.16 11.78 -0.69
N LEU A 44 -4.96 10.95 -0.02
CA LEU A 44 -4.49 10.24 1.15
C LEU A 44 -3.50 9.14 0.72
N VAL A 45 -2.28 9.17 1.23
CA VAL A 45 -1.34 8.05 1.04
C VAL A 45 -1.49 7.07 2.20
N VAL A 46 -1.59 5.79 1.85
CA VAL A 46 -1.72 4.68 2.80
C VAL A 46 -0.66 3.65 2.46
N LEU A 47 0.22 3.36 3.41
CA LEU A 47 1.22 2.30 3.29
C LEU A 47 0.71 1.10 4.06
N VAL A 48 0.64 -0.06 3.42
CA VAL A 48 0.32 -1.32 4.08
C VAL A 48 1.62 -2.05 4.37
N GLN A 49 1.78 -2.46 5.62
CA GLN A 49 2.89 -3.26 6.10
C GLN A 49 2.36 -4.61 6.57
N TRP A 50 2.70 -5.67 5.84
CA TRP A 50 2.30 -7.03 6.13
C TRP A 50 3.21 -7.64 7.19
N ASP A 51 2.60 -8.19 8.23
CA ASP A 51 3.27 -8.95 9.26
C ASP A 51 3.47 -10.39 8.78
N GLY A 52 4.72 -10.82 8.70
CA GLY A 52 5.08 -12.17 8.31
C GLY A 52 5.33 -13.09 9.50
N GLU A 53 5.21 -14.39 9.23
CA GLU A 53 5.47 -15.49 10.16
C GLU A 53 6.93 -15.52 10.62
N ALA A 54 7.18 -16.08 11.81
CA ALA A 54 8.53 -16.23 12.33
C ALA A 54 9.37 -17.15 11.42
N GLY A 55 10.60 -16.73 11.09
CA GLY A 55 11.52 -17.50 10.25
C GLY A 55 11.32 -17.34 8.73
N SER A 56 10.42 -16.46 8.27
CA SER A 56 10.32 -16.08 6.85
C SER A 56 11.14 -14.81 6.53
N ASP A 57 11.37 -14.54 5.24
CA ASP A 57 11.99 -13.28 4.80
C ASP A 57 11.13 -12.04 5.12
N SER A 58 9.84 -12.24 5.40
CA SER A 58 8.88 -11.23 5.83
C SER A 58 8.64 -11.23 7.35
N GLU A 59 9.44 -11.98 8.13
CA GLU A 59 9.27 -12.11 9.58
C GLU A 59 9.10 -10.75 10.25
N THR A 60 8.05 -10.63 11.05
CA THR A 60 7.74 -9.38 11.75
C THR A 60 8.94 -8.88 12.56
N PHE A 61 9.29 -7.60 12.40
CA PHE A 61 10.49 -6.94 12.97
C PHE A 61 11.85 -7.35 12.36
N SER A 62 11.87 -8.21 11.35
CA SER A 62 13.09 -8.47 10.56
C SER A 62 13.44 -7.29 9.65
N LYS A 63 14.64 -7.34 9.07
CA LYS A 63 15.06 -6.37 8.05
C LYS A 63 14.13 -6.40 6.84
N GLY A 64 13.74 -7.58 6.34
CA GLY A 64 12.86 -7.71 5.17
C GLY A 64 11.44 -7.20 5.39
N TRP A 65 10.97 -7.21 6.64
CA TRP A 65 9.66 -6.68 7.04
C TRP A 65 9.57 -5.15 7.06
N THR A 66 10.69 -4.45 7.27
CA THR A 66 10.67 -2.98 7.27
C THR A 66 10.28 -2.41 5.91
N LEU A 67 9.71 -1.20 5.91
CA LEU A 67 9.47 -0.47 4.67
C LEU A 67 10.78 -0.24 3.92
N TYR A 68 10.71 -0.29 2.60
CA TYR A 68 11.83 0.05 1.75
C TYR A 68 12.23 1.52 1.98
N PRO A 69 13.53 1.86 2.05
CA PRO A 69 14.00 3.14 2.61
C PRO A 69 13.38 4.41 2.03
N ASP A 70 12.98 4.37 0.76
CA ASP A 70 12.39 5.49 0.05
C ASP A 70 10.92 5.74 0.42
N PHE A 71 10.26 4.77 1.04
CA PHE A 71 8.85 4.86 1.43
C PHE A 71 8.71 5.05 2.94
N ARG A 72 8.08 6.15 3.31
CA ARG A 72 7.68 6.46 4.69
C ARG A 72 6.34 7.16 4.68
N ALA A 73 5.52 6.85 5.68
CA ALA A 73 4.31 7.62 5.96
C ALA A 73 4.71 8.99 6.50
N GLU A 74 4.18 10.05 5.89
CA GLU A 74 4.32 11.43 6.33
C GLU A 74 3.16 11.87 7.23
N ALA A 75 3.25 13.06 7.81
CA ALA A 75 2.23 13.58 8.70
C ALA A 75 0.88 13.72 7.96
N GLY A 76 -0.14 13.01 8.45
CA GLY A 76 -1.48 12.98 7.84
C GLY A 76 -1.73 11.79 6.91
N GLU A 77 -0.68 11.03 6.58
CA GLU A 77 -0.77 9.75 5.87
C GLU A 77 -1.08 8.60 6.86
N LEU A 78 -1.33 7.41 6.32
CA LEU A 78 -1.64 6.22 7.11
C LEU A 78 -0.59 5.13 6.91
N LEU A 79 -0.16 4.53 8.01
CA LEU A 79 0.56 3.26 8.02
C LEU A 79 -0.37 2.21 8.64
N VAL A 80 -0.76 1.22 7.84
CA VAL A 80 -1.66 0.14 8.27
C VAL A 80 -0.85 -1.14 8.40
N ARG A 81 -0.98 -1.81 9.54
CA ARG A 81 -0.46 -3.17 9.72
C ARG A 81 -1.54 -4.18 9.40
N ALA A 82 -1.18 -5.21 8.65
CA ALA A 82 -2.08 -6.29 8.29
C ALA A 82 -1.37 -7.64 8.40
N THR A 83 -2.09 -8.67 8.85
CA THR A 83 -1.56 -10.03 9.00
C THR A 83 -2.18 -11.02 8.00
N GLN A 84 -3.24 -10.61 7.32
CA GLN A 84 -3.95 -11.39 6.31
C GLN A 84 -3.67 -10.81 4.93
N PRO A 85 -3.85 -11.56 3.83
CA PRO A 85 -3.63 -11.02 2.48
C PRO A 85 -4.62 -9.91 2.09
N ASP A 86 -5.71 -9.72 2.85
CA ASP A 86 -6.62 -8.60 2.68
C ASP A 86 -6.23 -7.45 3.62
N ALA A 87 -5.85 -6.30 3.07
CA ALA A 87 -5.48 -5.13 3.87
C ALA A 87 -6.65 -4.60 4.74
N PHE A 88 -7.90 -4.94 4.41
CA PHE A 88 -9.08 -4.60 5.20
C PHE A 88 -9.38 -5.61 6.31
N ALA A 89 -8.90 -6.85 6.19
CA ALA A 89 -9.27 -7.90 7.13
C ALA A 89 -8.49 -7.74 8.45
N GLY A 90 -9.23 -7.48 9.53
CA GLY A 90 -8.65 -7.31 10.86
C GLY A 90 -7.87 -6.00 11.05
N SER A 91 -8.05 -5.02 10.16
CA SER A 91 -7.42 -3.70 10.26
C SER A 91 -8.46 -2.58 10.38
N ASP A 92 -8.04 -1.41 10.87
CA ASP A 92 -8.88 -0.20 10.92
C ASP A 92 -8.90 0.57 9.58
N LEU A 93 -8.44 -0.04 8.47
CA LEU A 93 -8.31 0.63 7.18
C LEU A 93 -9.65 1.21 6.70
N ASP A 94 -10.73 0.42 6.75
CA ASP A 94 -12.06 0.86 6.30
C ASP A 94 -12.56 2.09 7.07
N ALA A 95 -12.48 2.03 8.41
CA ALA A 95 -12.88 3.14 9.27
C ALA A 95 -12.00 4.38 9.05
N ALA A 96 -10.69 4.19 8.85
CA ALA A 96 -9.75 5.26 8.60
C ALA A 96 -10.00 5.96 7.25
N LEU A 97 -10.36 5.21 6.21
CA LEU A 97 -10.75 5.73 4.89
C LEU A 97 -12.08 6.48 4.95
N HIS A 98 -13.08 5.90 5.62
CA HIS A 98 -14.40 6.52 5.82
C HIS A 98 -14.32 7.85 6.58
N SER A 99 -13.54 7.91 7.66
CA SER A 99 -13.36 9.15 8.45
C SER A 99 -12.73 10.31 7.65
N ARG A 100 -12.07 10.00 6.52
CA ARG A 100 -11.46 10.97 5.59
C ARG A 100 -12.30 11.21 4.33
N ALA A 101 -13.48 10.61 4.26
CA ALA A 101 -14.42 10.65 3.13
C ALA A 101 -13.82 10.15 1.81
N VAL A 102 -12.92 9.16 1.89
CA VAL A 102 -12.38 8.50 0.69
C VAL A 102 -13.49 7.71 0.00
N ARG A 103 -13.52 7.77 -1.33
CA ARG A 103 -14.44 7.05 -2.21
C ARG A 103 -13.71 6.30 -3.32
N GLU A 104 -12.54 6.79 -3.71
CA GLU A 104 -11.71 6.21 -4.76
C GLU A 104 -10.40 5.68 -4.17
N LEU A 105 -10.02 4.46 -4.53
CA LEU A 105 -8.77 3.83 -4.14
C LEU A 105 -7.93 3.52 -5.37
N ARG A 106 -6.72 4.07 -5.39
CA ARG A 106 -5.67 3.68 -6.33
C ARG A 106 -4.75 2.70 -5.62
N LEU A 107 -4.66 1.48 -6.12
CA LEU A 107 -3.83 0.43 -5.53
C LEU A 107 -2.53 0.34 -6.31
N LEU A 108 -1.41 0.42 -5.60
CA LEU A 108 -0.06 0.29 -6.14
C LEU A 108 0.65 -0.86 -5.41
N GLY A 109 1.09 -1.85 -6.16
CA GLY A 109 1.74 -3.04 -5.61
C GLY A 109 2.13 -4.00 -6.71
N LEU A 110 2.85 -5.05 -6.34
CA LEU A 110 3.16 -6.15 -7.25
C LEU A 110 1.88 -6.93 -7.55
N ASP A 111 1.83 -7.56 -8.73
CA ASP A 111 0.74 -8.49 -9.01
C ASP A 111 0.91 -9.73 -8.12
N GLY A 112 -0.13 -10.05 -7.36
CA GLY A 112 -0.07 -11.00 -6.26
C GLY A 112 -1.41 -11.13 -5.54
N GLU A 113 -1.51 -12.11 -4.64
CA GLU A 113 -2.74 -12.41 -3.91
C GLU A 113 -3.23 -11.19 -3.12
N GLU A 114 -2.32 -10.48 -2.45
CA GLU A 114 -2.66 -9.36 -1.58
C GLU A 114 -3.31 -8.22 -2.35
N LEU A 115 -2.79 -7.91 -3.55
CA LEU A 115 -3.36 -6.89 -4.43
C LEU A 115 -4.76 -7.28 -4.89
N GLN A 116 -4.94 -8.52 -5.34
CA GLN A 116 -6.21 -8.98 -5.91
C GLN A 116 -7.32 -9.08 -4.85
N VAL A 117 -7.00 -9.66 -3.68
CA VAL A 117 -7.94 -9.80 -2.57
C VAL A 117 -8.32 -8.43 -2.00
N THR A 118 -7.34 -7.56 -1.75
CA THR A 118 -7.60 -6.19 -1.27
C THR A 118 -8.44 -5.39 -2.27
N ALA A 119 -8.18 -5.51 -3.57
CA ALA A 119 -8.98 -4.87 -4.61
C ALA A 119 -10.43 -5.37 -4.64
N GLN A 120 -10.62 -6.68 -4.48
CA GLN A 120 -11.95 -7.29 -4.45
C GLN A 120 -12.74 -6.83 -3.22
N THR A 121 -12.13 -6.84 -2.04
CA THR A 121 -12.78 -6.36 -0.81
C THR A 121 -13.11 -4.87 -0.90
N ALA A 122 -12.18 -4.03 -1.38
CA ALA A 122 -12.44 -2.61 -1.60
C ALA A 122 -13.67 -2.36 -2.49
N ARG A 123 -13.79 -3.07 -3.61
CA ARG A 123 -14.97 -2.96 -4.50
C ARG A 123 -16.26 -3.39 -3.79
N ARG A 124 -16.21 -4.48 -3.01
CA ARG A 124 -17.35 -4.97 -2.23
C ARG A 124 -17.80 -3.97 -1.15
N LEU A 125 -16.87 -3.22 -0.58
CA LEU A 125 -17.13 -2.14 0.37
C LEU A 125 -17.64 -0.85 -0.30
N GLY A 126 -17.72 -0.81 -1.64
CA GLY A 126 -18.29 0.31 -2.39
C GLY A 126 -17.28 1.37 -2.86
N TYR A 127 -15.98 1.12 -2.69
CA TYR A 127 -14.95 2.00 -3.25
C TYR A 127 -14.82 1.83 -4.76
N ALA A 128 -14.59 2.93 -5.46
CA ALA A 128 -14.13 2.88 -6.85
C ALA A 128 -12.64 2.53 -6.86
N VAL A 129 -12.28 1.38 -7.44
CA VAL A 129 -10.91 0.84 -7.38
C VAL A 129 -10.22 0.91 -8.73
N GLN A 130 -9.05 1.55 -8.75
CA GLN A 130 -8.11 1.55 -9.86
C GLN A 130 -6.82 0.85 -9.43
N ILE A 131 -6.38 -0.16 -10.16
CA ILE A 131 -5.06 -0.76 -9.96
C ILE A 131 -4.07 -0.01 -10.86
N LEU A 132 -3.03 0.57 -10.26
CA LEU A 132 -1.91 1.16 -10.96
C LEU A 132 -0.90 0.02 -11.20
N GLN A 133 -1.09 -0.72 -12.29
CA GLN A 133 -0.10 -1.70 -12.71
C GLN A 133 1.13 -0.95 -13.21
N GLU A 134 2.25 -1.09 -12.50
CA GLU A 134 3.56 -0.88 -13.09
C GLU A 134 3.98 -2.23 -13.69
N ALA A 135 4.25 -2.26 -14.98
CA ALA A 135 4.66 -3.46 -15.68
C ALA A 135 6.02 -3.94 -15.13
N GLY A 136 6.00 -4.92 -14.23
CA GLY A 136 7.19 -5.71 -13.92
C GLY A 136 7.43 -6.69 -15.07
N ALA A 137 8.25 -6.30 -16.04
CA ALA A 137 8.82 -7.20 -17.04
C ALA A 137 10.28 -7.48 -16.68
#